data_AF-A0A2T3LFX7-F1
#
_entry.id   AF-A0A2T3LFX7-F1
#
_cell.length_a   1.000
_cell.length_b   1.000
_cell.length_c   1.000
_cell.angle_alpha   90.00
_cell.angle_beta   90.00
_cell.angle_gamma   90.00
#
_symmetry.space_group_name_H-M   'P 1'
#
loop_
_entity.id
_entity.type
_entity.pdbx_description
1 polymer ?
#
loop_
_entity_poly.entity_id
_entity_poly.type
_entity_poly.pdbx_seq_one_letter_code
_entity_poly.pdbx_strand_id
1 'polypeptide(L)'
;MRVNTDLFSLSAEVQAEINERHEYEQELSRRHCSYVHFIAESINQPDSYRSIDDPEYREPTPSEIREVFEHLAYVHSKGIVTKMLGIKGKSNPMRTINRWIDGESSIPYPAWRLLLILDGRVVQTNRLPTEIGEKPWKKYYKKV
;
A
#
# COMPACT_ATOMS: atom_id res chain seq x y z
N MET A 1 -11.33 17.36 12.74
CA MET A 1 -10.22 16.58 13.32
C MET A 1 -10.33 16.64 14.85
N ARG A 2 -10.33 15.50 15.56
CA ARG A 2 -10.30 15.48 17.04
C ARG A 2 -8.84 15.51 17.51
N VAL A 3 -8.48 16.49 18.33
CA VAL A 3 -7.15 16.57 18.96
C VAL A 3 -7.11 15.61 20.15
N ASN A 4 -6.04 14.82 20.27
CA ASN A 4 -5.81 14.01 21.46
C ASN A 4 -5.26 14.90 22.58
N THR A 5 -6.13 15.31 23.50
CA THR A 5 -5.78 16.21 24.61
C THR A 5 -4.86 15.56 25.65
N ASP A 6 -4.80 14.24 25.70
CA ASP A 6 -3.97 13.53 26.68
C ASP A 6 -2.47 13.78 26.44
N LEU A 7 -2.08 14.13 25.20
CA LEU A 7 -0.71 14.44 24.84
C LEU A 7 -0.14 15.65 25.60
N PHE A 8 -0.99 16.62 25.98
CA PHE A 8 -0.56 17.81 26.72
C PHE A 8 -0.17 17.51 28.17
N SER A 9 -0.59 16.35 28.70
CA SER A 9 -0.27 15.91 30.07
C SER A 9 1.07 15.17 30.18
N LEU A 10 1.70 14.85 29.05
CA LEU A 10 2.98 14.15 29.01
C LEU A 10 4.15 15.08 29.33
N SER A 11 5.29 14.53 29.73
CA SER A 11 6.50 15.33 29.95
C SER A 11 7.00 15.96 28.64
N ALA A 12 7.78 17.04 28.74
CA ALA A 12 8.32 17.72 27.58
C ALA A 12 9.21 16.81 26.73
N GLU A 13 9.97 15.90 27.36
CA GLU A 13 10.82 14.94 26.68
C GLU A 13 10.00 13.95 25.84
N VAL A 14 8.91 13.42 26.40
CA VAL A 14 8.02 12.49 25.68
C VAL A 14 7.31 13.20 24.53
N GLN A 15 6.86 14.43 24.72
CA GLN A 15 6.25 15.22 23.64
C GLN A 15 7.25 15.48 22.50
N ALA A 16 8.52 15.77 22.82
CA ALA A 16 9.57 15.96 21.83
C ALA A 16 9.84 14.68 21.01
N GLU A 17 9.92 13.52 21.67
CA GLU A 17 10.09 12.22 20.98
C GLU A 17 8.93 11.91 20.03
N ILE A 18 7.70 12.20 20.47
CA ILE A 18 6.50 12.02 19.62
C ILE A 18 6.58 12.92 18.38
N ASN A 19 6.96 14.19 18.55
CA ASN A 19 7.10 15.13 17.44
C ASN A 19 8.21 14.71 16.46
N GLU A 20 9.38 14.30 16.96
CA GLU A 20 10.48 13.83 16.11
C GLU A 20 10.07 12.62 15.25
N ARG A 21 9.40 11.65 15.86
CA ARG A 21 8.85 10.50 15.12
C ARG A 21 7.82 10.91 14.08
N HIS A 22 6.93 11.82 14.45
CA HIS A 22 5.92 12.34 13.53
C HIS A 22 6.54 13.02 12.31
N GLU A 23 7.52 13.91 12.52
CA GLU A 23 8.23 14.61 11.44
C GLU A 23 8.95 13.62 10.51
N TYR A 24 9.62 12.62 11.08
CA TYR A 24 10.29 11.58 10.31
C TYR A 24 9.32 10.75 9.47
N GLU A 25 8.20 10.28 10.04
CA GLU A 25 7.17 9.54 9.31
C GLU A 25 6.48 10.40 8.24
N GLN A 26 6.29 11.69 8.51
CA GLN A 26 5.76 12.65 7.55
C GLN A 26 6.69 12.79 6.34
N GLU A 27 7.99 12.91 6.57
CA GLU A 27 8.98 12.97 5.49
C GLU A 27 9.02 11.68 4.67
N LEU A 28 8.99 10.51 5.31
CA LEU A 28 8.91 9.22 4.61
C LEU A 28 7.63 9.13 3.75
N SER A 29 6.49 9.56 4.29
CA SER A 29 5.21 9.57 3.57
C SER A 29 5.25 10.52 2.37
N ARG A 30 5.84 11.71 2.54
CA ARG A 30 6.02 12.69 1.46
C ARG A 30 6.90 12.14 0.35
N ARG A 31 7.99 11.46 0.69
CA ARG A 31 8.88 10.79 -0.28
C ARG A 31 8.14 9.71 -1.05
N HIS A 32 7.38 8.86 -0.37
CA HIS A 32 6.56 7.82 -1.01
C HIS A 32 5.59 8.40 -2.02
N CYS A 33 4.80 9.40 -1.61
CA CYS A 33 3.85 10.08 -2.49
C CYS A 33 4.57 10.74 -3.70
N SER A 34 5.73 11.36 -3.45
CA SER A 34 6.49 12.00 -4.51
C SER A 34 7.02 10.98 -5.52
N TYR A 35 7.52 9.85 -5.03
CA TYR A 35 8.02 8.76 -5.87
C TYR A 35 6.90 8.18 -6.75
N VAL A 36 5.76 7.82 -6.14
CA VAL A 36 4.63 7.23 -6.87
C VAL A 36 4.11 8.16 -7.96
N HIS A 37 3.94 9.46 -7.68
CA HIS A 37 3.24 10.36 -8.60
C HIS A 37 4.14 11.06 -9.61
N PHE A 38 5.42 11.32 -9.28
CA PHE A 38 6.30 12.16 -10.10
C PHE A 38 7.57 11.48 -10.58
N ILE A 39 7.94 10.33 -10.00
CA ILE A 39 9.17 9.60 -10.38
C ILE A 39 8.82 8.32 -11.12
N ALA A 40 7.89 7.53 -10.59
CA ALA A 40 7.36 6.39 -11.30
C ALA A 40 6.54 6.87 -12.51
N GLU A 41 6.59 6.13 -13.62
CA GLU A 41 5.72 6.34 -14.79
C GLU A 41 4.26 5.97 -14.45
N SER A 42 3.66 6.70 -13.51
CA SER A 42 2.35 6.40 -12.94
C SER A 42 1.25 6.34 -13.99
N ILE A 43 1.39 7.10 -15.07
CA ILE A 43 0.47 7.11 -16.21
C ILE A 43 0.50 5.82 -17.04
N ASN A 44 1.63 5.08 -17.00
CA ASN A 44 1.82 3.83 -17.72
C ASN A 44 1.59 2.61 -16.81
N GLN A 45 1.04 2.81 -15.61
CA GLN A 45 0.80 1.71 -14.68
C GLN A 45 -0.30 0.77 -15.19
N PRO A 46 -0.19 -0.53 -14.91
CA PRO A 46 -1.23 -1.50 -15.27
C PRO A 46 -2.57 -1.18 -14.59
N ASP A 47 -3.66 -1.50 -15.28
CA ASP A 47 -5.02 -1.35 -14.72
C ASP A 47 -5.25 -2.15 -13.43
N SER A 48 -4.44 -3.19 -13.16
CA SER A 48 -4.48 -3.92 -11.89
C SER A 48 -4.01 -3.09 -10.68
N TYR A 49 -3.41 -1.93 -10.89
CA TYR A 49 -2.93 -1.05 -9.81
C TYR A 49 -4.02 -0.06 -9.36
N ARG A 50 -5.16 -0.03 -10.06
CA ARG A 50 -6.28 0.86 -9.78
C ARG A 50 -7.00 0.47 -8.47
N SER A 51 -7.89 1.35 -8.02
CA SER A 51 -8.78 1.01 -6.90
C SER A 51 -9.77 -0.07 -7.33
N ILE A 52 -10.22 -0.93 -6.42
CA ILE A 52 -11.22 -1.98 -6.73
C ILE A 52 -12.54 -1.40 -7.25
N ASP A 53 -12.86 -0.16 -6.87
CA ASP A 53 -14.07 0.55 -7.31
C ASP A 53 -13.91 1.24 -8.68
N ASP A 54 -12.71 1.23 -9.26
CA ASP A 54 -12.45 1.78 -10.59
C ASP A 54 -13.04 0.84 -11.66
N PRO A 55 -13.87 1.34 -12.59
CA PRO A 55 -14.50 0.49 -13.60
C PRO A 55 -13.52 -0.17 -14.57
N GLU A 56 -12.29 0.34 -14.68
CA GLU A 56 -11.22 -0.24 -15.50
C GLU A 56 -10.33 -1.19 -14.70
N TYR A 57 -10.56 -1.35 -13.38
CA TYR A 57 -9.80 -2.32 -12.59
C TYR A 57 -9.93 -3.73 -13.18
N ARG A 58 -8.79 -4.41 -13.24
CA ARG A 58 -8.69 -5.84 -13.51
C ARG A 58 -7.83 -6.52 -12.47
N GLU A 59 -7.99 -7.83 -12.31
CA GLU A 59 -7.09 -8.62 -11.48
C GLU A 59 -5.64 -8.59 -12.04
N PRO A 60 -4.62 -8.69 -11.16
CA PRO A 60 -3.25 -8.73 -11.61
C PRO A 60 -2.92 -10.04 -12.31
N THR A 61 -2.03 -9.97 -13.30
CA THR A 61 -1.53 -11.17 -13.97
C THR A 61 -0.46 -11.86 -13.12
N PRO A 62 -0.19 -13.16 -13.34
CA PRO A 62 0.87 -13.84 -12.61
C PRO A 62 2.26 -13.21 -12.80
N SER A 63 2.53 -12.59 -13.96
CA SER A 63 3.78 -11.87 -14.21
C SER A 63 3.88 -10.57 -13.41
N GLU A 64 2.78 -9.81 -13.29
CA GLU A 64 2.73 -8.59 -12.46
C GLU A 64 2.96 -8.92 -10.99
N ILE A 65 2.34 -9.99 -10.50
CA ILE A 65 2.52 -10.47 -9.12
C ILE A 65 3.99 -10.84 -8.90
N ARG A 66 4.60 -11.56 -9.84
CA ARG A 66 6.02 -11.95 -9.77
C ARG A 66 6.94 -10.73 -9.73
N GLU A 67 6.73 -9.76 -10.62
CA GLU A 67 7.57 -8.56 -10.70
C GLU A 67 7.58 -7.81 -9.37
N VAL A 68 6.40 -7.45 -8.85
CA VAL A 68 6.26 -6.70 -7.60
C VAL A 68 6.79 -7.49 -6.41
N PHE A 69 6.51 -8.79 -6.35
CA PHE A 69 7.00 -9.64 -5.27
C PHE A 69 8.52 -9.76 -5.27
N GLU A 70 9.15 -9.99 -6.43
CA GLU A 70 10.61 -10.14 -6.52
C GLU A 70 11.33 -8.81 -6.24
N HIS A 71 10.77 -7.67 -6.67
CA HIS A 71 11.33 -6.36 -6.33
C HIS A 71 11.30 -6.11 -4.81
N LEU A 72 10.17 -6.36 -4.14
CA LEU A 72 10.09 -6.30 -2.68
C LEU A 72 11.04 -7.29 -1.99
N ALA A 73 11.15 -8.50 -2.53
CA ALA A 73 12.01 -9.53 -1.99
C ALA A 73 13.51 -9.18 -2.14
N TYR A 74 13.88 -8.40 -3.17
CA TYR A 74 15.23 -7.87 -3.29
C TYR A 74 15.58 -6.91 -2.14
N VAL A 75 14.61 -6.11 -1.68
CA VAL A 75 14.80 -5.15 -0.57
C VAL A 75 14.71 -5.83 0.81
N HIS A 76 13.77 -6.75 1.01
CA HIS A 76 13.44 -7.29 2.35
C HIS A 76 13.65 -8.80 2.53
N SER A 77 13.98 -9.55 1.48
CA SER A 77 13.88 -11.03 1.36
C SER A 77 12.45 -11.57 1.25
N LYS A 78 12.30 -12.69 0.51
CA LYS A 78 11.02 -13.40 0.30
C LYS A 78 10.30 -13.75 1.62
N GLY A 79 11.07 -14.11 2.65
CA GLY A 79 10.53 -14.49 3.96
C GLY A 79 9.96 -13.32 4.77
N ILE A 80 10.42 -12.09 4.54
CA ILE A 80 9.84 -10.91 5.19
C ILE A 80 8.59 -10.47 4.45
N VAL A 81 8.61 -10.48 3.11
CA VAL A 81 7.44 -10.12 2.29
C VAL A 81 6.24 -11.03 2.58
N THR A 82 6.45 -12.34 2.75
CA THR A 82 5.39 -13.27 3.19
C THR A 82 4.82 -12.90 4.56
N LYS A 83 5.65 -12.48 5.52
CA LYS A 83 5.22 -12.03 6.85
C LYS A 83 4.45 -10.71 6.80
N MET A 84 4.86 -9.77 5.95
CA MET A 84 4.13 -8.51 5.72
C MET A 84 2.69 -8.77 5.24
N LEU A 85 2.51 -9.82 4.43
CA LEU A 85 1.19 -10.30 3.99
C LEU A 85 0.44 -11.14 5.03
N GLY A 86 0.99 -11.36 6.22
CA GLY A 86 0.39 -12.21 7.24
C GLY A 86 0.41 -13.71 6.91
N ILE A 87 1.13 -14.14 5.87
CA ILE A 87 1.22 -15.54 5.46
C ILE A 87 2.21 -16.26 6.38
N LYS A 88 1.69 -16.88 7.43
CA LYS A 88 2.46 -17.60 8.45
C LYS A 88 2.31 -19.11 8.26
N GLY A 89 2.98 -19.66 7.24
CA GLY A 89 3.02 -21.11 7.03
C GLY A 89 4.07 -21.80 7.92
N LYS A 90 3.71 -22.90 8.60
CA LYS A 90 4.65 -23.69 9.41
C LYS A 90 5.69 -24.47 8.59
N SER A 91 5.38 -24.85 7.35
CA SER A 91 6.23 -25.72 6.52
C SER A 91 6.69 -25.08 5.21
N ASN A 92 5.90 -24.19 4.60
CA ASN A 92 6.32 -23.42 3.42
C ASN A 92 5.52 -22.09 3.29
N PRO A 93 6.03 -20.97 3.84
CA PRO A 93 5.36 -19.67 3.75
C PRO A 93 5.25 -19.13 2.32
N MET A 94 6.08 -19.64 1.39
CA MET A 94 6.07 -19.25 -0.02
C MET A 94 5.00 -19.96 -0.85
N ARG A 95 4.41 -21.05 -0.35
CA ARG A 95 3.45 -21.86 -1.13
C ARG A 95 2.31 -21.01 -1.68
N THR A 96 1.68 -20.18 -0.85
CA THR A 96 0.56 -19.34 -1.28
C THR A 96 0.98 -18.34 -2.35
N ILE A 97 2.14 -17.69 -2.20
CA ILE A 97 2.66 -16.72 -3.16
C ILE A 97 3.00 -17.38 -4.49
N ASN A 98 3.64 -18.56 -4.46
CA ASN A 98 3.96 -19.30 -5.68
C ASN A 98 2.68 -19.66 -6.44
N ARG A 99 1.62 -20.11 -5.76
CA ARG A 99 0.32 -20.38 -6.41
C ARG A 99 -0.29 -19.14 -7.07
N TRP A 100 -0.03 -17.94 -6.57
CA TRP A 100 -0.44 -16.69 -7.22
C TRP A 100 0.44 -16.38 -8.44
N ILE A 101 1.75 -16.52 -8.29
CA ILE A 101 2.77 -16.31 -9.34
C ILE A 101 2.66 -17.31 -10.49
N ASP A 102 2.20 -18.52 -10.21
CA ASP A 102 2.02 -19.60 -11.19
C ASP A 102 0.60 -19.60 -11.79
N GLY A 103 -0.30 -18.73 -11.28
CA GLY A 103 -1.67 -18.62 -11.75
C GLY A 103 -2.60 -19.77 -11.30
N GLU A 104 -2.15 -20.63 -10.39
CA GLU A 104 -2.98 -21.70 -9.79
C GLU A 104 -4.13 -21.15 -8.93
N SER A 105 -4.00 -19.93 -8.44
CA SER A 105 -5.03 -19.22 -7.68
C SER A 105 -4.88 -17.70 -7.83
N SER A 106 -5.97 -16.97 -7.73
CA SER A 106 -5.95 -15.50 -7.72
C SER A 106 -5.44 -14.95 -6.39
N ILE A 107 -4.64 -13.90 -6.45
CA ILE A 107 -4.31 -13.10 -5.26
C ILE A 107 -5.55 -12.28 -4.84
N PRO A 108 -5.92 -12.24 -3.54
CA PRO A 108 -6.98 -11.34 -3.09
C PRO A 108 -6.59 -9.87 -3.29
N TYR A 109 -7.52 -9.04 -3.77
CA TYR A 109 -7.33 -7.58 -3.90
C TYR A 109 -6.62 -6.92 -2.69
N PRO A 110 -7.02 -7.14 -1.42
CA PRO A 110 -6.36 -6.48 -0.30
C PRO A 110 -4.88 -6.88 -0.15
N ALA A 111 -4.53 -8.13 -0.47
CA ALA A 111 -3.14 -8.58 -0.45
C ALA A 111 -2.35 -7.95 -1.61
N TRP A 112 -2.94 -7.90 -2.80
CA TRP A 112 -2.34 -7.23 -3.95
C TRP A 112 -2.11 -5.74 -3.70
N ARG A 113 -3.13 -5.05 -3.18
CA ARG A 113 -3.04 -3.63 -2.84
C ARG A 113 -1.96 -3.37 -1.79
N LEU A 114 -1.83 -4.24 -0.79
CA LEU A 114 -0.77 -4.12 0.22
C LEU A 114 0.62 -4.29 -0.41
N LEU A 115 0.83 -5.25 -1.32
CA LEU A 115 2.10 -5.39 -2.04
C LEU A 115 2.45 -4.12 -2.81
N LEU A 116 1.51 -3.57 -3.58
CA LEU A 116 1.74 -2.34 -4.35
C LEU A 116 2.08 -1.13 -3.46
N ILE A 117 1.45 -1.02 -2.29
CA ILE A 117 1.75 0.05 -1.32
C ILE A 117 3.15 -0.14 -0.76
N LEU A 118 3.49 -1.35 -0.31
CA LEU A 118 4.82 -1.65 0.24
C LEU A 118 5.92 -1.45 -0.81
N ASP A 119 5.63 -1.73 -2.08
CA ASP A 119 6.57 -1.63 -3.20
C ASP A 119 6.76 -0.21 -3.74
N GLY A 120 6.03 0.79 -3.23
CA GLY A 120 6.15 2.15 -3.77
C GLY A 120 5.43 2.37 -5.09
N ARG A 121 4.48 1.50 -5.47
CA ARG A 121 3.76 1.61 -6.74
C ARG A 121 2.50 2.44 -6.64
N VAL A 122 1.84 2.43 -5.48
CA VAL A 122 0.57 3.13 -5.26
C VAL A 122 0.50 3.79 -3.88
N VAL A 123 -0.25 4.87 -3.78
CA VAL A 123 -0.63 5.50 -2.49
C VAL A 123 -2.05 5.06 -2.12
N GLN A 124 -2.29 4.75 -0.84
CA GLN A 124 -3.64 4.49 -0.35
C GLN A 124 -4.32 5.80 0.08
N THR A 125 -5.10 6.40 -0.82
CA THR A 125 -5.76 7.70 -0.59
C THR A 125 -7.27 7.60 -0.35
N ASN A 126 -7.89 6.46 -0.68
CA ASN A 126 -9.35 6.33 -0.79
C ASN A 126 -10.07 5.91 0.50
N ARG A 127 -9.50 6.08 1.70
CA ARG A 127 -10.07 5.47 2.93
C ARG A 127 -10.98 6.39 3.75
N LEU A 128 -10.79 7.70 3.69
CA LEU A 128 -11.54 8.64 4.50
C LEU A 128 -12.44 9.50 3.62
N PRO A 129 -13.74 9.62 3.94
CA PRO A 129 -14.59 10.64 3.34
C PRO A 129 -13.98 12.03 3.57
N THR A 130 -14.19 12.93 2.63
CA THR A 130 -13.86 14.35 2.85
C THR A 130 -14.77 14.94 3.93
N GLU A 131 -14.45 16.15 4.41
CA GLU A 131 -15.24 16.85 5.44
C GLU A 131 -16.72 17.04 5.04
N ILE A 132 -17.01 17.04 3.74
CA ILE A 132 -18.35 17.16 3.16
C ILE A 132 -19.00 15.81 2.82
N GLY A 133 -18.42 14.69 3.28
CA GLY A 133 -18.94 13.34 3.10
C GLY A 133 -18.74 12.76 1.68
N GLU A 134 -17.97 13.44 0.83
CA GLU A 134 -17.65 12.89 -0.49
C GLU A 134 -16.71 11.70 -0.34
N LYS A 135 -17.01 10.66 -1.12
CA LYS A 135 -16.14 9.50 -1.31
C LYS A 135 -15.01 9.92 -2.27
N PRO A 136 -13.74 10.05 -1.84
CA PRO A 136 -12.67 10.58 -2.69
C PRO A 136 -12.51 9.83 -4.01
N TRP A 137 -12.78 8.53 -3.97
CA TRP A 137 -12.71 7.64 -5.12
C TRP A 137 -13.79 7.92 -6.18
N LYS A 138 -14.94 8.48 -5.80
CA LYS A 138 -16.03 8.82 -6.73
C LYS A 138 -15.66 9.94 -7.71
N LYS A 139 -14.72 10.81 -7.35
CA LYS A 139 -14.33 11.97 -8.17
C LYS A 139 -13.79 11.56 -9.55
N TYR A 140 -13.09 10.43 -9.62
CA TYR A 140 -12.36 10.00 -10.81
C TYR A 140 -13.03 8.84 -11.57
N TYR A 141 -14.06 8.19 -11.01
CA TYR A 141 -14.73 7.03 -11.62
C TYR A 141 -16.01 7.38 -12.40
N LYS A 142 -16.15 8.62 -12.87
CA LYS A 142 -17.25 8.97 -13.76
C LYS A 142 -16.96 8.38 -15.15
N LYS A 143 -17.75 7.38 -15.55
CA LYS A 143 -17.83 6.99 -16.97
C LYS A 143 -18.29 8.22 -17.77
N VAL A 144 -17.58 8.51 -18.85
CA VAL A 144 -18.14 9.26 -19.99
C VAL A 144 -19.22 8.39 -20.63
#